data_AF-A0A3A9BZK4-F1
#
_entry.id   AF-A0A3A9BZK4-F1
#
_cell.length_a   1.000
_cell.length_b   1.000
_cell.length_c   1.000
_cell.angle_alpha   90.00
_cell.angle_beta   90.00
_cell.angle_gamma   90.00
#
_symmetry.space_group_name_H-M   'P 1'
#
loop_
_entity.id
_entity.type
_entity.pdbx_description
1 polymer ?
#
loop_
_entity_poly.entity_id
_entity_poly.type
_entity_poly.pdbx_seq_one_letter_code
_entity_poly.pdbx_strand_id
1 'polypeptide(L)'
;MNFCRGVMGLFLETFLCCRKEESLSINRLENSIINVASCTSEGVNMTEQMNKIRKWIVNDYFTPNIKAEVILDTLLTPYVTEILKDQTAFKGELHFITKEMSVLESKESEQGSGYGNRGTKIDYVLGDEEAIYLVELKTTGSSINLEQADRYLRNCCSKNGQPKTFGQVFGNKLLSVMKGAFGDTYEKSFPQHLKFDKWGNSVWDGDKALWKAFLLVFRTRHLGKKYDIDEPSEKYAEAARELIRRAGWTQKDGARSRKYLYTAGQLLDYLHDHPKCMLWDKPLKLIYLTPAGECPSEEFKKEVYRDFYIGSFSLLRASEYLKKKQEDELALLLSGIIEDMFPI
;
A
#
# COMPACT_ATOMS: atom_id res chain seq x y z
N MET A 1 -7.04 15.63 20.77
CA MET A 1 -6.71 14.72 21.90
C MET A 1 -6.82 13.22 21.55
N ASN A 2 -7.88 12.74 20.89
CA ASN A 2 -7.98 11.32 20.46
C ASN A 2 -7.16 10.96 19.22
N PHE A 3 -6.72 11.95 18.44
CA PHE A 3 -6.01 11.76 17.16
C PHE A 3 -4.55 11.29 17.33
N CYS A 4 -3.78 11.91 18.25
CA CYS A 4 -2.38 11.53 18.51
C CYS A 4 -2.23 10.10 19.06
N ARG A 5 -3.19 9.62 19.86
CA ARG A 5 -3.20 8.23 20.34
C ARG A 5 -3.40 7.22 19.20
N GLY A 6 -4.21 7.55 18.19
CA GLY A 6 -4.43 6.69 17.03
C GLY A 6 -3.22 6.62 16.10
N VAL A 7 -2.60 7.75 15.80
CA VAL A 7 -1.44 7.83 14.89
C VAL A 7 -0.18 7.23 15.52
N MET A 8 0.09 7.49 16.81
CA MET A 8 1.21 6.84 17.51
C MET A 8 0.96 5.35 17.75
N GLY A 9 -0.29 4.92 17.98
CA GLY A 9 -0.65 3.51 18.07
C GLY A 9 -0.36 2.76 16.77
N LEU A 10 -0.69 3.36 15.61
CA LEU A 10 -0.38 2.79 14.29
C LEU A 10 1.13 2.74 14.00
N PHE A 11 1.86 3.77 14.43
CA PHE A 11 3.32 3.85 14.28
C PHE A 11 4.02 2.74 15.07
N LEU A 12 3.61 2.51 16.32
CA LEU A 12 4.12 1.43 17.18
C LEU A 12 3.81 0.03 16.64
N GLU A 13 2.57 -0.24 16.20
CA GLU A 13 2.18 -1.58 15.72
C GLU A 13 2.88 -1.98 14.41
N THR A 14 3.17 -0.99 13.55
CA THR A 14 3.82 -1.22 12.25
C THR A 14 5.34 -1.41 12.42
N PHE A 15 5.98 -0.67 13.33
CA PHE A 15 7.40 -0.81 13.63
C PHE A 15 7.74 -2.15 14.32
N LEU A 16 6.88 -2.61 15.24
CA LEU A 16 7.08 -3.87 15.98
C LEU A 16 6.94 -5.14 15.11
N CYS A 17 6.29 -5.06 13.95
CA CYS A 17 6.11 -6.21 13.07
C CYS A 17 7.34 -6.49 12.17
N CYS A 18 8.32 -5.59 12.14
CA CYS A 18 9.53 -5.69 11.33
C CYS A 18 10.76 -5.99 12.19
N ARG A 19 11.11 -7.29 12.23
CA ARG A 19 12.40 -7.91 12.59
C ARG A 19 12.58 -8.44 14.04
N LYS A 20 12.95 -9.72 14.07
CA LYS A 20 13.79 -10.33 15.10
C LYS A 20 15.22 -9.82 14.90
N GLU A 21 15.92 -9.61 16.00
CA GLU A 21 17.32 -9.13 16.12
C GLU A 21 17.49 -7.60 16.12
N GLU A 22 17.12 -6.97 17.25
CA GLU A 22 17.84 -5.82 17.86
C GLU A 22 17.09 -5.38 19.13
N SER A 23 17.39 -6.01 20.27
CA SER A 23 16.63 -5.83 21.53
C SER A 23 17.05 -4.61 22.38
N LEU A 24 18.06 -3.84 21.97
CA LEU A 24 18.64 -2.77 22.79
C LEU A 24 18.27 -1.34 22.34
N SER A 25 18.02 -1.12 21.05
CA SER A 25 17.59 0.15 20.46
C SER A 25 16.08 0.38 20.63
N ILE A 26 15.28 -0.68 20.51
CA ILE A 26 13.81 -0.66 20.64
C ILE A 26 13.38 -0.29 22.07
N ASN A 27 14.04 -0.81 23.10
CA ASN A 27 13.75 -0.46 24.49
C ASN A 27 13.93 1.05 24.79
N ARG A 28 14.74 1.79 24.01
CA ARG A 28 14.88 3.25 24.18
C ARG A 28 13.76 4.03 23.47
N LEU A 29 13.31 3.57 22.31
CA LEU A 29 12.17 4.14 21.58
C LEU A 29 10.84 3.84 22.28
N GLU A 30 10.64 2.60 22.76
CA GLU A 30 9.48 2.21 23.56
C GLU A 30 9.39 3.01 24.86
N ASN A 31 10.48 3.11 25.63
CA ASN A 31 10.46 3.92 26.87
C ASN A 31 10.28 5.42 26.60
N SER A 32 10.75 5.93 25.47
CA SER A 32 10.55 7.33 25.10
C SER A 32 9.12 7.61 24.66
N ILE A 33 8.48 6.68 23.93
CA ILE A 33 7.10 6.84 23.44
C ILE A 33 6.07 6.51 24.54
N ILE A 34 6.35 5.56 25.43
CA ILE A 34 5.52 5.29 26.62
C ILE A 34 5.54 6.49 27.57
N ASN A 35 6.68 7.19 27.70
CA ASN A 35 6.75 8.46 28.43
C ASN A 35 5.93 9.58 27.73
N VAL A 36 5.81 9.57 26.41
CA VAL A 36 4.93 10.50 25.67
C VAL A 36 3.44 10.21 25.95
N ALA A 37 3.06 8.96 26.20
CA ALA A 37 1.68 8.59 26.52
C ALA A 37 1.30 8.82 28.00
N SER A 38 2.28 8.88 28.92
CA SER A 38 2.06 9.01 30.37
C SER A 38 2.24 10.44 30.91
N CYS A 39 2.89 11.35 30.18
CA CYS A 39 3.07 12.74 30.61
C CYS A 39 1.83 13.60 30.34
N THR A 40 0.82 13.51 31.21
CA THR A 40 -0.27 14.49 31.36
C THR A 40 -0.05 15.42 32.55
N SER A 41 1.21 15.74 32.85
CA SER A 41 1.57 16.75 33.83
C SER A 41 2.89 17.38 33.42
N GLU A 42 2.88 18.71 33.31
CA GLU A 42 4.01 19.62 33.06
C GLU A 42 4.48 19.77 31.60
N GLY A 43 3.90 20.75 30.91
CA GLY A 43 4.66 21.79 30.20
C GLY A 43 5.67 21.41 29.11
N VAL A 44 5.68 20.18 28.59
CA VAL A 44 6.53 19.86 27.44
C VAL A 44 5.92 20.48 26.18
N ASN A 45 6.66 21.42 25.57
CA ASN A 45 6.26 22.06 24.33
C ASN A 45 6.17 20.99 23.22
N MET A 46 4.97 20.78 22.67
CA MET A 46 4.70 19.81 21.59
C MET A 46 5.69 19.97 20.42
N THR A 47 6.06 21.22 20.10
CA THR A 47 7.05 21.54 19.07
C THR A 47 8.43 20.93 19.39
N GLU A 48 8.85 20.94 20.64
CA GLU A 48 10.13 20.34 21.06
C GLU A 48 10.11 18.82 20.90
N GLN A 49 8.98 18.16 21.22
CA GLN A 49 8.81 16.72 21.04
C GLN A 49 8.81 16.33 19.55
N MET A 50 8.10 17.07 18.71
CA MET A 50 8.08 16.84 17.27
C MET A 50 9.46 17.01 16.65
N ASN A 51 10.24 18.00 17.08
CA ASN A 51 11.62 18.18 16.63
C ASN A 51 12.52 17.02 17.04
N LYS A 52 12.32 16.43 18.24
CA LYS A 52 13.04 15.22 18.67
C LYS A 52 12.67 14.02 17.79
N ILE A 53 11.38 13.81 17.51
CA ILE A 53 10.91 12.73 16.64
C ILE A 53 11.47 12.88 15.23
N ARG A 54 11.40 14.09 14.63
CA ARG A 54 12.01 14.41 13.33
C ARG A 54 13.49 14.02 13.32
N LYS A 55 14.25 14.45 14.32
CA LYS A 55 15.68 14.14 14.43
C LYS A 55 15.95 12.63 14.51
N TRP A 56 15.15 11.88 15.26
CA TRP A 56 15.30 10.41 15.32
C TRP A 56 15.03 9.76 13.96
N ILE A 57 13.93 10.15 13.31
CA ILE A 57 13.55 9.62 12.01
C ILE A 57 14.63 9.91 10.95
N VAL A 58 15.16 11.13 10.92
CA VAL A 58 16.21 11.54 9.98
C VAL A 58 17.51 10.78 10.27
N ASN A 59 17.88 10.62 11.54
CA ASN A 59 19.06 9.83 11.89
C ASN A 59 18.92 8.35 11.48
N ASP A 60 17.73 7.77 11.65
CA ASP A 60 17.42 6.41 11.24
C ASP A 60 17.53 6.26 9.71
N TYR A 61 17.08 7.25 8.93
CA TYR A 61 17.27 7.27 7.48
C TYR A 61 18.75 7.17 7.07
N PHE A 62 19.66 7.82 7.80
CA PHE A 62 21.10 7.75 7.53
C PHE A 62 21.78 6.52 8.14
N THR A 63 21.03 5.65 8.83
CA THR A 63 21.58 4.44 9.46
C THR A 63 21.53 3.25 8.49
N PRO A 64 22.62 2.46 8.34
CA PRO A 64 22.62 1.28 7.48
C PRO A 64 21.47 0.32 7.80
N ASN A 65 20.85 -0.26 6.76
CA ASN A 65 19.76 -1.24 6.82
C ASN A 65 18.36 -0.74 7.19
N ILE A 66 18.19 0.55 7.51
CA ILE A 66 16.87 1.18 7.60
C ILE A 66 16.52 1.74 6.22
N LYS A 67 15.32 1.41 5.74
CA LYS A 67 14.82 1.86 4.45
C LYS A 67 14.00 3.13 4.62
N ALA A 68 14.46 4.20 3.98
CA ALA A 68 13.78 5.49 3.87
C ALA A 68 12.32 5.34 3.42
N GLU A 69 12.11 4.41 2.49
CA GLU A 69 10.80 4.06 1.96
C GLU A 69 9.86 3.68 3.10
N VAL A 70 10.26 2.87 4.08
CA VAL A 70 9.38 2.39 5.17
C VAL A 70 8.89 3.54 6.05
N ILE A 71 9.77 4.50 6.33
CA ILE A 71 9.47 5.69 7.15
C ILE A 71 8.50 6.60 6.39
N LEU A 72 8.89 6.99 5.17
CA LEU A 72 8.11 7.91 4.35
C LEU A 72 6.78 7.28 3.95
N ASP A 73 6.75 5.98 3.68
CA ASP A 73 5.56 5.25 3.28
C ASP A 73 4.45 5.34 4.33
N THR A 74 4.82 5.26 5.61
CA THR A 74 3.86 5.39 6.72
C THR A 74 3.33 6.83 6.83
N LEU A 75 4.22 7.82 6.75
CA LEU A 75 3.87 9.23 6.97
C LEU A 75 3.17 9.87 5.77
N LEU A 76 3.46 9.42 4.55
CA LEU A 76 2.87 9.93 3.30
C LEU A 76 1.44 9.45 3.09
N THR A 77 1.08 8.26 3.60
CA THR A 77 -0.24 7.64 3.39
C THR A 77 -1.43 8.59 3.60
N PRO A 78 -1.52 9.37 4.70
CA PRO A 78 -2.65 10.30 4.89
C PRO A 78 -2.69 11.46 3.88
N TYR A 79 -1.56 11.82 3.24
CA TYR A 79 -1.46 13.00 2.38
C TYR A 79 -1.26 12.68 0.89
N VAL A 80 -1.08 11.40 0.53
CA VAL A 80 -0.68 11.02 -0.83
C VAL A 80 -1.67 11.54 -1.88
N THR A 81 -2.97 11.52 -1.61
CA THR A 81 -3.98 12.04 -2.53
C THR A 81 -3.90 13.56 -2.68
N GLU A 82 -3.73 14.29 -1.59
CA GLU A 82 -3.62 15.75 -1.58
C GLU A 82 -2.35 16.23 -2.30
N ILE A 83 -1.22 15.58 -2.01
CA ILE A 83 0.07 15.87 -2.62
C ILE A 83 0.02 15.68 -4.14
N LEU A 84 -0.65 14.62 -4.60
CA LEU A 84 -0.80 14.38 -6.03
C LEU A 84 -1.74 15.40 -6.68
N LYS A 85 -2.86 15.74 -6.04
CA LYS A 85 -3.81 16.76 -6.53
C LYS A 85 -3.18 18.16 -6.65
N ASP A 86 -2.21 18.50 -5.80
CA ASP A 86 -1.46 19.78 -5.92
C ASP A 86 -0.54 19.82 -7.16
N GLN A 87 -0.07 18.65 -7.62
CA GLN A 87 0.93 18.55 -8.67
C GLN A 87 0.34 18.20 -10.05
N THR A 88 -0.88 17.64 -10.10
CA THR A 88 -1.57 17.33 -11.36
C THR A 88 -3.08 17.34 -11.20
N ALA A 89 -3.78 17.55 -12.32
CA ALA A 89 -5.22 17.47 -12.39
C ALA A 89 -5.69 16.03 -12.60
N PHE A 90 -6.62 15.58 -11.77
CA PHE A 90 -7.36 14.33 -11.93
C PHE A 90 -8.76 14.62 -12.46
N LYS A 91 -9.35 13.68 -13.18
CA LYS A 91 -10.69 13.88 -13.76
C LYS A 91 -11.79 13.69 -12.72
N GLY A 92 -11.54 12.85 -11.72
CA GLY A 92 -12.45 12.60 -10.62
C GLY A 92 -11.87 12.91 -9.25
N GLU A 93 -12.62 12.55 -8.22
CA GLU A 93 -12.13 12.63 -6.85
C GLU A 93 -11.18 11.47 -6.58
N LEU A 94 -9.88 11.77 -6.41
CA LEU A 94 -8.89 10.75 -6.11
C LEU A 94 -9.00 10.29 -4.65
N HIS A 95 -9.16 8.97 -4.47
CA HIS A 95 -9.25 8.30 -3.18
C HIS A 95 -8.11 7.30 -3.00
N PHE A 96 -7.59 7.21 -1.77
CA PHE A 96 -6.67 6.15 -1.40
C PHE A 96 -7.42 4.83 -1.20
N ILE A 97 -6.89 3.75 -1.77
CA ILE A 97 -7.53 2.42 -1.68
C ILE A 97 -6.69 1.52 -0.77
N THR A 98 -5.44 1.25 -1.14
CA THR A 98 -4.59 0.29 -0.42
C THR A 98 -3.11 0.51 -0.74
N LYS A 99 -2.24 -0.20 -0.03
CA LYS A 99 -0.79 -0.24 -0.23
C LYS A 99 -0.29 -1.63 -0.59
N GLU A 100 0.94 -1.70 -1.09
CA GLU A 100 1.72 -2.94 -1.21
C GLU A 100 1.02 -4.03 -2.05
N MET A 101 0.37 -3.65 -3.15
CA MET A 101 -0.34 -4.61 -4.00
C MET A 101 0.61 -5.33 -4.96
N SER A 102 0.49 -6.66 -5.01
CA SER A 102 1.26 -7.47 -5.95
C SER A 102 0.73 -7.40 -7.38
N VAL A 103 1.67 -7.24 -8.31
CA VAL A 103 1.44 -7.30 -9.75
C VAL A 103 1.38 -8.76 -10.21
N LEU A 104 0.44 -9.08 -11.11
CA LEU A 104 0.50 -10.35 -11.83
C LEU A 104 1.67 -10.33 -12.82
N GLU A 105 2.63 -11.22 -12.62
CA GLU A 105 3.76 -11.36 -13.53
C GLU A 105 3.30 -12.04 -14.83
N SER A 106 3.76 -11.52 -15.97
CA SER A 106 3.60 -12.22 -17.24
C SER A 106 4.40 -13.53 -17.25
N LYS A 107 3.98 -14.52 -18.06
CA LYS A 107 4.71 -15.79 -18.22
C LYS A 107 6.17 -15.60 -18.68
N GLU A 108 6.45 -14.52 -19.39
CA GLU A 108 7.81 -14.14 -19.82
C GLU A 108 8.68 -13.69 -18.63
N SER A 109 8.08 -13.12 -17.57
CA SER A 109 8.77 -12.80 -16.32
C SER A 109 8.93 -14.00 -15.37
N GLU A 110 8.05 -15.00 -15.45
CA GLU A 110 8.09 -16.21 -14.60
C GLU A 110 9.30 -17.11 -14.90
N GLN A 111 9.84 -17.07 -16.12
CA GLN A 111 10.99 -17.89 -16.54
C GLN A 111 12.31 -17.52 -15.83
N GLY A 112 12.36 -16.42 -15.08
CA GLY A 112 13.50 -16.01 -14.25
C GLY A 112 13.21 -15.89 -12.74
N SER A 113 11.94 -15.91 -12.32
CA SER A 113 11.54 -15.74 -10.92
C SER A 113 11.03 -17.07 -10.35
N GLY A 114 11.92 -17.86 -9.76
CA GLY A 114 11.55 -19.04 -8.93
C GLY A 114 10.80 -18.69 -7.64
N TYR A 115 10.05 -17.59 -7.62
CA TYR A 115 9.63 -16.87 -6.43
C TYR A 115 8.12 -16.58 -6.49
N GLY A 116 7.33 -17.32 -5.71
CA GLY A 116 5.86 -17.20 -5.63
C GLY A 116 5.30 -15.78 -5.39
N ASN A 117 4.82 -15.45 -4.19
CA ASN A 117 4.21 -14.14 -3.92
C ASN A 117 5.23 -13.03 -3.61
N ARG A 118 6.44 -13.13 -4.17
CA ARG A 118 7.57 -12.19 -3.96
C ARG A 118 7.90 -11.35 -5.21
N GLY A 119 7.04 -11.39 -6.23
CA GLY A 119 7.17 -10.59 -7.44
C GLY A 119 6.99 -9.09 -7.22
N THR A 120 7.00 -8.32 -8.31
CA THR A 120 6.84 -6.86 -8.28
C THR A 120 5.58 -6.43 -7.53
N LYS A 121 5.70 -5.36 -6.75
CA LYS A 121 4.60 -4.72 -6.04
C LYS A 121 4.62 -3.22 -6.28
N ILE A 122 3.45 -2.62 -6.20
CA ILE A 122 3.25 -1.17 -6.19
C ILE A 122 3.03 -0.68 -4.75
N ASP A 123 3.59 0.47 -4.41
CA ASP A 123 3.54 1.02 -3.05
C ASP A 123 2.14 1.50 -2.67
N TYR A 124 1.48 2.27 -3.55
CA TYR A 124 0.10 2.73 -3.35
C TYR A 124 -0.79 2.44 -4.54
N VAL A 125 -2.05 2.16 -4.23
CA VAL A 125 -3.15 2.09 -5.19
C VAL A 125 -4.21 3.09 -4.78
N LEU A 126 -4.50 4.01 -5.70
CA LEU A 126 -5.53 5.03 -5.58
C LEU A 126 -6.56 4.84 -6.69
N GLY A 127 -7.72 5.45 -6.59
CA GLY A 127 -8.72 5.40 -7.66
C GLY A 127 -9.67 6.58 -7.64
N ASP A 128 -10.18 6.90 -8.82
CA ASP A 128 -11.30 7.81 -9.05
C ASP A 128 -12.34 7.12 -9.94
N GLU A 129 -13.34 7.83 -10.46
CA GLU A 129 -14.36 7.26 -11.35
C GLU A 129 -13.79 6.68 -12.67
N GLU A 130 -12.65 7.16 -13.15
CA GLU A 130 -12.13 6.83 -14.47
C GLU A 130 -11.04 5.76 -14.47
N ALA A 131 -10.19 5.73 -13.44
CA ALA A 131 -8.97 4.93 -13.48
C ALA A 131 -8.50 4.47 -12.10
N ILE A 132 -7.56 3.51 -12.12
CA ILE A 132 -6.77 3.12 -10.97
C ILE A 132 -5.35 3.66 -11.12
N TYR A 133 -4.91 4.41 -10.13
CA TYR A 133 -3.60 5.04 -10.10
C TYR A 133 -2.64 4.23 -9.24
N LEU A 134 -1.54 3.82 -9.86
CA LEU A 134 -0.43 3.10 -9.29
C LEU A 134 0.62 4.13 -8.92
N VAL A 135 0.93 4.28 -7.63
CA VAL A 135 1.97 5.22 -7.19
C VAL A 135 3.16 4.42 -6.68
N GLU A 136 4.29 4.56 -7.36
CA GLU A 136 5.57 4.03 -6.94
C GLU A 136 6.37 5.12 -6.23
N LEU A 137 6.77 4.87 -4.99
CA LEU A 137 7.57 5.77 -4.17
C LEU A 137 9.06 5.44 -4.36
N LYS A 138 9.83 6.44 -4.77
CA LYS A 138 11.30 6.39 -4.80
C LYS A 138 11.84 7.43 -3.84
N THR A 139 12.78 7.02 -3.01
CA THR A 139 13.38 7.87 -1.99
C THR A 139 14.86 8.14 -2.23
N THR A 140 15.48 7.50 -3.22
CA THR A 140 16.86 7.81 -3.63
C THR A 140 17.02 7.64 -5.13
N GLY A 141 17.97 8.34 -5.76
CA GLY A 141 18.30 8.11 -7.17
C GLY A 141 18.74 6.67 -7.46
N SER A 142 19.37 5.98 -6.48
CA SER A 142 19.74 4.56 -6.60
C SER A 142 18.56 3.59 -6.47
N SER A 143 17.42 4.03 -5.95
CA SER A 143 16.17 3.24 -5.89
C SER A 143 15.44 3.18 -7.24
N ILE A 144 15.84 4.03 -8.20
CA ILE A 144 15.35 4.00 -9.57
C ILE A 144 15.94 2.78 -10.28
N ASN A 145 15.10 1.78 -10.49
CA ASN A 145 15.47 0.52 -11.10
C ASN A 145 14.80 0.37 -12.47
N LEU A 146 15.60 0.40 -13.55
CA LEU A 146 15.13 0.22 -14.92
C LEU A 146 14.42 -1.12 -15.13
N GLU A 147 14.87 -2.19 -14.48
CA GLU A 147 14.20 -3.49 -14.56
C GLU A 147 12.79 -3.45 -13.96
N GLN A 148 12.59 -2.66 -12.90
CA GLN A 148 11.27 -2.49 -12.31
C GLN A 148 10.35 -1.68 -13.22
N ALA A 149 10.87 -0.62 -13.84
CA ALA A 149 10.15 0.14 -14.86
C ALA A 149 9.72 -0.76 -16.04
N ASP A 150 10.64 -1.59 -16.54
CA ASP A 150 10.37 -2.55 -17.61
C ASP A 150 9.34 -3.61 -17.20
N ARG A 151 9.33 -4.01 -15.93
CA ARG A 151 8.30 -4.91 -15.40
C ARG A 151 6.94 -4.23 -15.37
N TYR A 152 6.85 -2.95 -15.02
CA TYR A 152 5.58 -2.22 -15.10
C TYR A 152 5.06 -2.14 -16.52
N LEU A 153 5.90 -1.77 -17.49
CA LEU A 153 5.51 -1.72 -18.90
C LEU A 153 5.02 -3.09 -19.39
N ARG A 154 5.77 -4.17 -19.12
CA ARG A 154 5.39 -5.53 -19.57
C ARG A 154 4.13 -6.05 -18.89
N ASN A 155 4.00 -5.85 -17.58
CA ASN A 155 2.93 -6.46 -16.80
C ASN A 155 1.67 -5.62 -16.80
N CYS A 156 1.76 -4.29 -16.90
CA CYS A 156 0.62 -3.37 -16.81
C CYS A 156 0.19 -2.79 -18.16
N CYS A 157 0.96 -2.94 -19.23
CA CYS A 157 0.55 -2.55 -20.58
C CYS A 157 0.38 -3.77 -21.51
N SER A 158 -0.47 -3.63 -22.52
CA SER A 158 -0.54 -4.55 -23.64
C SER A 158 0.62 -4.31 -24.63
N LYS A 159 0.77 -5.20 -25.61
CA LYS A 159 1.84 -5.13 -26.63
C LYS A 159 1.84 -3.83 -27.46
N ASN A 160 0.71 -3.15 -27.54
CA ASN A 160 0.54 -1.85 -28.22
C ASN A 160 0.57 -0.66 -27.24
N GLY A 161 1.12 -0.85 -26.03
CA GLY A 161 1.32 0.19 -25.02
C GLY A 161 0.06 0.66 -24.27
N GLN A 162 -1.11 0.12 -24.60
CA GLN A 162 -2.35 0.47 -23.92
C GLN A 162 -2.37 -0.08 -22.49
N PRO A 163 -2.87 0.68 -21.50
CA PRO A 163 -2.95 0.21 -20.13
C PRO A 163 -3.90 -0.99 -20.02
N LYS A 164 -3.48 -2.01 -19.27
CA LYS A 164 -4.36 -3.09 -18.81
C LYS A 164 -5.30 -2.58 -17.73
N THR A 165 -6.29 -3.39 -17.38
CA THR A 165 -7.23 -3.07 -16.30
C THR A 165 -6.76 -3.57 -14.94
N PHE A 166 -7.34 -3.04 -13.87
CA PHE A 166 -7.13 -3.53 -12.51
C PHE A 166 -7.37 -5.04 -12.39
N GLY A 167 -8.48 -5.55 -12.93
CA GLY A 167 -8.82 -6.96 -12.89
C GLY A 167 -7.76 -7.84 -13.54
N GLN A 168 -7.25 -7.44 -14.69
CA GLN A 168 -6.23 -8.18 -15.44
C GLN A 168 -4.92 -8.34 -14.67
N VAL A 169 -4.53 -7.34 -13.87
CA VAL A 169 -3.21 -7.30 -13.21
C VAL A 169 -3.31 -7.58 -11.71
N PHE A 170 -4.12 -6.83 -10.98
CA PHE A 170 -4.16 -6.85 -9.52
C PHE A 170 -5.29 -7.72 -8.98
N GLY A 171 -6.50 -7.57 -9.51
CA GLY A 171 -7.65 -8.36 -9.09
C GLY A 171 -7.40 -9.86 -9.26
N ASN A 172 -6.86 -10.24 -10.42
CA ASN A 172 -6.51 -11.63 -10.68
C ASN A 172 -5.36 -12.12 -9.76
N LYS A 173 -4.33 -11.30 -9.53
CA LYS A 173 -3.24 -11.70 -8.62
C LYS A 173 -3.77 -11.92 -7.21
N LEU A 174 -4.58 -11.01 -6.70
CA LEU A 174 -5.15 -11.06 -5.35
C LEU A 174 -6.00 -12.32 -5.14
N LEU A 175 -6.94 -12.60 -6.05
CA LEU A 175 -7.79 -13.79 -5.96
C LEU A 175 -6.99 -15.09 -6.06
N SER A 176 -5.91 -15.11 -6.87
CA SER A 176 -4.99 -16.25 -6.94
C SER A 176 -4.30 -16.49 -5.60
N VAL A 177 -3.78 -15.42 -4.97
CA VAL A 177 -3.13 -15.48 -3.65
C VAL A 177 -4.11 -15.95 -2.58
N MET A 178 -5.33 -15.41 -2.56
CA MET A 178 -6.36 -15.82 -1.61
C MET A 178 -6.77 -17.28 -1.82
N LYS A 179 -6.94 -17.72 -3.07
CA LYS A 179 -7.21 -19.12 -3.38
C LYS A 179 -6.07 -20.02 -2.89
N GLY A 180 -4.81 -19.63 -3.09
CA GLY A 180 -3.67 -20.39 -2.54
C GLY A 180 -3.62 -20.40 -1.00
N ALA A 181 -4.06 -19.33 -0.34
CA ALA A 181 -3.98 -19.19 1.11
C ALA A 181 -5.15 -19.85 1.88
N PHE A 182 -6.32 -19.94 1.23
CA PHE A 182 -7.59 -20.36 1.83
C PHE A 182 -8.28 -21.50 1.07
N GLY A 183 -7.86 -21.81 -0.15
CA GLY A 183 -8.53 -22.76 -1.05
C GLY A 183 -8.72 -24.14 -0.43
N ASP A 184 -7.70 -24.70 0.22
CA ASP A 184 -7.83 -26.02 0.87
C ASP A 184 -8.80 -26.00 2.06
N THR A 185 -8.94 -24.86 2.74
CA THR A 185 -9.87 -24.71 3.87
C THR A 185 -11.33 -24.66 3.40
N TYR A 186 -11.58 -24.06 2.24
CA TYR A 186 -12.93 -23.83 1.73
C TYR A 186 -13.28 -24.67 0.48
N GLU A 187 -12.35 -25.52 0.04
CA GLU A 187 -12.37 -26.41 -1.13
C GLU A 187 -13.24 -25.89 -2.30
N LYS A 188 -14.43 -26.51 -2.46
CA LYS A 188 -15.38 -26.31 -3.56
C LYS A 188 -16.16 -24.99 -3.49
N SER A 189 -16.10 -24.31 -2.33
CA SER A 189 -16.86 -23.08 -2.10
C SER A 189 -16.11 -21.83 -2.57
N PHE A 190 -14.79 -21.89 -2.72
CA PHE A 190 -14.01 -20.75 -3.19
C PHE A 190 -14.40 -20.38 -4.63
N PRO A 191 -14.57 -19.09 -4.97
CA PRO A 191 -14.92 -18.68 -6.33
C PRO A 191 -14.02 -19.31 -7.39
N GLN A 192 -14.65 -20.03 -8.32
CA GLN A 192 -13.93 -20.64 -9.45
C GLN A 192 -13.70 -19.60 -10.54
N HIS A 193 -12.67 -19.84 -11.36
CA HIS A 193 -12.46 -19.08 -12.59
C HIS A 193 -13.65 -19.26 -13.53
N LEU A 194 -14.10 -18.19 -14.16
CA LEU A 194 -15.14 -18.25 -15.20
C LEU A 194 -14.56 -18.82 -16.50
N LYS A 195 -13.31 -18.47 -16.80
CA LYS A 195 -12.55 -18.91 -17.97
C LYS A 195 -11.06 -18.63 -17.78
N PHE A 196 -10.25 -19.08 -18.73
CA PHE A 196 -8.88 -18.62 -18.91
C PHE A 196 -8.82 -17.66 -20.09
N ASP A 197 -8.01 -16.61 -19.99
CA ASP A 197 -7.71 -15.75 -21.13
C ASP A 197 -6.76 -16.46 -22.13
N LYS A 198 -6.50 -15.83 -23.28
CA LYS A 198 -5.62 -16.39 -24.32
C LYS A 198 -4.16 -16.58 -23.88
N TRP A 199 -3.80 -16.03 -22.73
CA TRP A 199 -2.48 -16.18 -22.13
C TRP A 199 -2.49 -17.23 -20.99
N GLY A 200 -3.64 -17.82 -20.69
CA GLY A 200 -3.82 -18.83 -19.65
C GLY A 200 -3.99 -18.26 -18.25
N ASN A 201 -4.28 -16.97 -18.09
CA ASN A 201 -4.57 -16.38 -16.79
C ASN A 201 -6.03 -16.63 -16.40
N SER A 202 -6.25 -16.92 -15.12
CA SER A 202 -7.61 -17.09 -14.57
C SER A 202 -8.38 -15.78 -14.67
N VAL A 203 -9.61 -15.84 -15.20
CA VAL A 203 -10.53 -14.70 -15.25
C VAL A 203 -11.67 -14.96 -14.27
N TRP A 204 -11.86 -14.04 -13.34
CA TRP A 204 -12.93 -14.09 -12.35
C TRP A 204 -14.09 -13.13 -12.69
N ASP A 205 -15.21 -13.34 -12.00
CA ASP A 205 -16.45 -12.53 -12.09
C ASP A 205 -16.30 -11.15 -11.41
N GLY A 206 -15.24 -10.42 -11.78
CA GLY A 206 -15.07 -9.04 -11.35
C GLY A 206 -14.99 -8.81 -9.84
N ASP A 207 -15.47 -7.64 -9.44
CA ASP A 207 -15.63 -7.21 -8.04
C ASP A 207 -16.52 -8.17 -7.23
N LYS A 208 -17.47 -8.85 -7.89
CA LYS A 208 -18.33 -9.86 -7.25
C LYS A 208 -17.56 -11.11 -6.83
N ALA A 209 -16.54 -11.51 -7.59
CA ALA A 209 -15.66 -12.60 -7.18
C ALA A 209 -14.80 -12.21 -5.97
N LEU A 210 -14.30 -10.97 -5.94
CA LEU A 210 -13.59 -10.42 -4.78
C LEU A 210 -14.47 -10.44 -3.52
N TRP A 211 -15.69 -9.92 -3.61
CA TRP A 211 -16.65 -9.91 -2.51
C TRP A 211 -16.97 -11.32 -2.01
N LYS A 212 -17.29 -12.26 -2.91
CA LYS A 212 -17.56 -13.66 -2.54
C LYS A 212 -16.35 -14.34 -1.87
N ALA A 213 -15.15 -14.12 -2.40
CA ALA A 213 -13.93 -14.70 -1.85
C ALA A 213 -13.64 -14.17 -0.44
N PHE A 214 -13.86 -12.88 -0.22
CA PHE A 214 -13.70 -12.24 1.08
C PHE A 214 -14.67 -12.80 2.12
N LEU A 215 -15.99 -12.73 1.85
CA LEU A 215 -17.01 -13.17 2.81
C LEU A 215 -16.92 -14.67 3.13
N LEU A 216 -16.47 -15.48 2.17
CA LEU A 216 -16.24 -16.89 2.41
C LEU A 216 -15.26 -17.13 3.57
N VAL A 217 -14.23 -16.28 3.72
CA VAL A 217 -13.24 -16.40 4.80
C VAL A 217 -13.86 -16.11 6.18
N PHE A 218 -14.97 -15.37 6.23
CA PHE A 218 -15.74 -15.10 7.44
C PHE A 218 -16.75 -16.20 7.78
N ARG A 219 -16.85 -17.26 6.96
CA ARG A 219 -17.51 -18.51 7.36
C ARG A 219 -16.62 -19.32 8.31
N THR A 220 -16.35 -18.71 9.46
CA THR A 220 -15.38 -19.08 10.49
C THR A 220 -15.59 -20.48 11.08
N ARG A 221 -16.77 -21.07 10.92
CA ARG A 221 -17.02 -22.51 11.18
C ARG A 221 -16.00 -23.45 10.52
N HIS A 222 -15.45 -23.07 9.36
CA HIS A 222 -14.43 -23.84 8.64
C HIS A 222 -13.01 -23.63 9.20
N LEU A 223 -12.80 -22.54 9.94
CA LEU A 223 -11.54 -22.23 10.64
C LEU A 223 -11.54 -22.79 12.08
N GLY A 224 -12.73 -22.96 12.67
CA GLY A 224 -12.97 -23.44 14.02
C GLY A 224 -13.47 -22.35 14.98
N LYS A 225 -14.28 -22.75 15.96
CA LYS A 225 -15.06 -21.86 16.87
C LYS A 225 -14.28 -20.73 17.54
N LYS A 226 -12.97 -20.91 17.76
CA LYS A 226 -12.11 -19.86 18.36
C LYS A 226 -11.89 -18.64 17.46
N TYR A 227 -12.26 -18.73 16.19
CA TYR A 227 -12.15 -17.64 15.23
C TYR A 227 -13.51 -17.06 14.85
N ASP A 228 -14.58 -17.41 15.57
CA ASP A 228 -15.92 -16.92 15.29
C ASP A 228 -15.95 -15.38 15.40
N ILE A 229 -16.22 -14.77 14.25
CA ILE A 229 -16.43 -13.34 14.02
C ILE A 229 -17.58 -13.26 13.03
N ASP A 230 -18.48 -12.30 13.22
CA ASP A 230 -19.59 -12.07 12.32
C ASP A 230 -19.11 -11.66 10.93
N GLU A 231 -19.87 -12.06 9.92
CA GLU A 231 -19.64 -11.62 8.56
C GLU A 231 -19.88 -10.10 8.46
N PRO A 232 -18.92 -9.30 7.99
CA PRO A 232 -19.05 -7.85 7.94
C PRO A 232 -19.95 -7.38 6.80
N SER A 233 -20.73 -6.33 7.04
CA SER A 233 -21.50 -5.60 6.02
C SER A 233 -20.89 -4.26 5.62
N GLU A 234 -19.94 -3.76 6.42
CA GLU A 234 -19.17 -2.53 6.25
C GLU A 234 -17.82 -2.69 6.99
N LYS A 235 -16.89 -1.75 6.81
CA LYS A 235 -15.57 -1.74 7.48
C LYS A 235 -14.83 -3.07 7.31
N TYR A 236 -14.83 -3.57 6.09
CA TYR A 236 -14.27 -4.84 5.68
C TYR A 236 -12.78 -4.95 6.03
N ALA A 237 -11.98 -3.89 5.85
CA ALA A 237 -10.58 -3.90 6.24
C ALA A 237 -10.39 -4.08 7.75
N GLU A 238 -11.21 -3.42 8.57
CA GLU A 238 -11.15 -3.55 10.03
C GLU A 238 -11.51 -4.97 10.48
N ALA A 239 -12.58 -5.53 9.92
CA ALA A 239 -13.00 -6.90 10.18
C ALA A 239 -11.91 -7.91 9.77
N ALA A 240 -11.28 -7.72 8.61
CA ALA A 240 -10.18 -8.56 8.13
C ALA A 240 -8.97 -8.49 9.06
N ARG A 241 -8.59 -7.28 9.50
CA ARG A 241 -7.50 -7.05 10.45
C ARG A 241 -7.76 -7.78 11.76
N GLU A 242 -8.97 -7.69 12.30
CA GLU A 242 -9.34 -8.37 13.55
C GLU A 242 -9.27 -9.89 13.40
N LEU A 243 -9.76 -10.45 12.29
CA LEU A 243 -9.65 -11.89 12.02
C LEU A 243 -8.19 -12.34 11.91
N ILE A 244 -7.37 -11.61 11.16
CA ILE A 244 -5.92 -11.88 11.01
C ILE A 244 -5.23 -11.88 12.38
N ARG A 245 -5.57 -10.89 13.22
CA ARG A 245 -5.02 -10.73 14.57
C ARG A 245 -5.42 -11.89 15.48
N ARG A 246 -6.72 -12.21 15.58
CA ARG A 246 -7.21 -13.36 16.37
C ARG A 246 -6.62 -14.68 15.92
N ALA A 247 -6.43 -14.85 14.62
CA ALA A 247 -5.87 -16.07 14.06
C ALA A 247 -4.34 -16.19 14.22
N GLY A 248 -3.68 -15.08 14.57
CA GLY A 248 -2.23 -15.00 14.73
C GLY A 248 -1.46 -15.25 13.43
N TRP A 249 -2.06 -14.96 12.27
CA TRP A 249 -1.43 -15.25 10.97
C TRP A 249 -0.22 -14.37 10.67
N THR A 250 -0.09 -13.23 11.36
CA THR A 250 1.07 -12.35 11.24
C THR A 250 2.34 -12.94 11.85
N GLN A 251 2.20 -13.84 12.82
CA GLN A 251 3.30 -14.40 13.62
C GLN A 251 3.69 -15.83 13.19
N LYS A 252 2.92 -16.45 12.30
CA LYS A 252 3.13 -17.83 11.85
C LYS A 252 3.74 -17.86 10.46
N ASP A 253 4.86 -18.56 10.32
CA ASP A 253 5.42 -18.86 9.01
C ASP A 253 4.46 -19.72 8.19
N GLY A 254 4.43 -19.51 6.86
CA GLY A 254 3.46 -20.14 5.95
C GLY A 254 2.08 -19.48 5.91
N ALA A 255 1.68 -18.68 6.91
CA ALA A 255 0.38 -18.00 6.94
C ALA A 255 0.40 -16.55 6.44
N ARG A 256 1.57 -16.02 6.06
CA ARG A 256 1.75 -14.60 5.69
C ARG A 256 0.88 -14.17 4.50
N SER A 257 0.64 -15.05 3.53
CA SER A 257 -0.25 -14.77 2.39
C SER A 257 -1.71 -14.53 2.81
N ARG A 258 -2.12 -14.89 4.04
CA ARG A 258 -3.46 -14.58 4.55
C ARG A 258 -3.63 -13.09 4.89
N LYS A 259 -2.54 -12.32 4.98
CA LYS A 259 -2.60 -10.85 5.13
C LYS A 259 -3.26 -10.16 3.94
N TYR A 260 -3.29 -10.79 2.76
CA TYR A 260 -4.02 -10.27 1.59
C TYR A 260 -5.55 -10.20 1.81
N LEU A 261 -6.08 -10.84 2.85
CA LEU A 261 -7.46 -10.60 3.27
C LEU A 261 -7.67 -9.14 3.69
N TYR A 262 -6.67 -8.50 4.30
CA TYR A 262 -6.74 -7.08 4.65
C TYR A 262 -6.83 -6.20 3.40
N THR A 263 -5.96 -6.45 2.40
CA THR A 263 -6.02 -5.77 1.09
C THR A 263 -7.37 -5.96 0.40
N ALA A 264 -7.93 -7.17 0.43
CA ALA A 264 -9.27 -7.43 -0.10
C ALA A 264 -10.34 -6.63 0.67
N GLY A 265 -10.23 -6.52 1.99
CA GLY A 265 -11.12 -5.69 2.80
C GLY A 265 -11.05 -4.21 2.43
N GLN A 266 -9.85 -3.65 2.24
CA GLN A 266 -9.67 -2.26 1.82
C GLN A 266 -10.30 -1.95 0.46
N LEU A 267 -10.20 -2.89 -0.49
CA LEU A 267 -10.87 -2.78 -1.79
C LEU A 267 -12.39 -2.81 -1.67
N LEU A 268 -12.94 -3.62 -0.75
CA LEU A 268 -14.37 -3.68 -0.50
C LEU A 268 -14.89 -2.44 0.24
N ASP A 269 -14.10 -1.86 1.16
CA ASP A 269 -14.42 -0.56 1.77
C ASP A 269 -14.53 0.52 0.71
N TYR A 270 -13.56 0.59 -0.22
CA TYR A 270 -13.64 1.51 -1.35
C TYR A 270 -14.89 1.28 -2.22
N LEU A 271 -15.22 0.04 -2.56
CA LEU A 271 -16.43 -0.27 -3.35
C LEU A 271 -17.73 0.07 -2.60
N HIS A 272 -17.72 -0.04 -1.27
CA HIS A 272 -18.87 0.27 -0.42
C HIS A 272 -19.09 1.78 -0.32
N ASP A 273 -18.02 2.54 -0.05
CA ASP A 273 -18.06 3.99 0.09
C ASP A 273 -18.29 4.69 -1.27
N HIS A 274 -17.88 4.04 -2.36
CA HIS A 274 -17.97 4.56 -3.72
C HIS A 274 -18.71 3.57 -4.66
N PRO A 275 -20.04 3.37 -4.51
CA PRO A 275 -20.78 2.33 -5.23
C PRO A 275 -20.86 2.52 -6.75
N LYS A 276 -20.49 3.70 -7.27
CA LYS A 276 -20.37 3.97 -8.71
C LYS A 276 -18.99 3.63 -9.28
N CYS A 277 -18.03 3.33 -8.41
CA CYS A 277 -16.62 3.16 -8.75
C CYS A 277 -16.22 1.68 -8.77
N MET A 278 -16.70 0.94 -9.77
CA MET A 278 -16.24 -0.44 -10.01
C MET A 278 -14.72 -0.46 -10.25
N LEU A 279 -14.01 -1.50 -9.81
CA LEU A 279 -12.56 -1.56 -9.96
C LEU A 279 -12.16 -2.30 -11.23
N TRP A 280 -12.82 -3.41 -11.52
CA TRP A 280 -12.25 -4.48 -12.34
C TRP A 280 -11.85 -4.06 -13.76
N ASP A 281 -12.65 -3.22 -14.39
CA ASP A 281 -12.47 -2.78 -15.77
C ASP A 281 -11.75 -1.43 -15.89
N LYS A 282 -11.40 -0.78 -14.77
CA LYS A 282 -10.71 0.50 -14.78
C LYS A 282 -9.29 0.34 -15.33
N PRO A 283 -8.87 1.20 -16.28
CA PRO A 283 -7.51 1.21 -16.78
C PRO A 283 -6.52 1.63 -15.69
N LEU A 284 -5.32 1.06 -15.75
CA LEU A 284 -4.22 1.41 -14.88
C LEU A 284 -3.50 2.67 -15.36
N LYS A 285 -3.09 3.50 -14.41
CA LYS A 285 -2.28 4.70 -14.65
C LYS A 285 -1.12 4.75 -13.66
N LEU A 286 0.11 4.87 -14.14
CA LEU A 286 1.31 4.89 -13.32
C LEU A 286 1.79 6.31 -13.03
N ILE A 287 2.09 6.54 -11.76
CA ILE A 287 2.67 7.74 -11.21
C ILE A 287 3.92 7.32 -10.44
N TYR A 288 4.99 8.08 -10.59
CA TYR A 288 6.13 8.00 -9.68
C TYR A 288 6.11 9.19 -8.74
N LEU A 289 6.42 8.94 -7.47
CA LEU A 289 6.71 9.98 -6.50
C LEU A 289 8.20 9.85 -6.15
N THR A 290 9.00 10.81 -6.59
CA THR A 290 10.46 10.79 -6.46
C THR A 290 10.94 12.04 -5.73
N PRO A 291 12.20 12.10 -5.25
CA PRO A 291 12.71 13.27 -4.53
C PRO A 291 12.49 14.59 -5.28
N ALA A 292 12.85 14.65 -6.56
CA ALA A 292 12.83 15.88 -7.36
C ALA A 292 11.86 15.84 -8.56
N GLY A 293 11.03 14.79 -8.68
CA GLY A 293 10.15 14.59 -9.84
C GLY A 293 10.88 14.04 -11.08
N GLU A 294 12.04 13.42 -10.90
CA GLU A 294 12.80 12.78 -11.96
C GLU A 294 12.04 11.60 -12.60
N CYS A 295 12.13 11.49 -13.93
CA CYS A 295 11.56 10.37 -14.66
C CYS A 295 12.44 9.12 -14.46
N PRO A 296 11.90 8.00 -13.96
CA PRO A 296 12.69 6.81 -13.64
C PRO A 296 13.21 6.06 -14.87
N SER A 297 12.59 6.25 -16.04
CA SER A 297 13.02 5.66 -17.31
C SER A 297 12.52 6.50 -18.49
N GLU A 298 13.36 6.69 -19.50
CA GLU A 298 12.98 7.37 -20.74
C GLU A 298 11.94 6.58 -21.56
N GLU A 299 11.85 5.26 -21.35
CA GLU A 299 10.86 4.41 -22.00
C GLU A 299 9.43 4.87 -21.73
N PHE A 300 9.16 5.35 -20.51
CA PHE A 300 7.85 5.86 -20.13
C PHE A 300 7.41 7.11 -20.92
N LYS A 301 8.36 7.87 -21.49
CA LYS A 301 8.05 9.07 -22.27
C LYS A 301 7.64 8.77 -23.70
N LYS A 302 7.70 7.52 -24.14
CA LYS A 302 7.25 7.13 -25.48
C LYS A 302 5.74 7.32 -25.59
N GLU A 303 5.31 7.90 -26.71
CA GLU A 303 3.89 8.22 -26.99
C GLU A 303 2.94 7.03 -26.78
N VAL A 304 3.43 5.82 -27.07
CA VAL A 304 2.68 4.57 -26.93
C VAL A 304 2.21 4.31 -25.48
N TYR A 305 2.88 4.88 -24.47
CA TYR A 305 2.57 4.69 -23.06
C TYR A 305 1.92 5.92 -22.40
N ARG A 306 1.56 6.97 -23.18
CA ARG A 306 0.99 8.22 -22.64
C ARG A 306 -0.30 8.03 -21.82
N ASP A 307 -1.07 6.99 -22.15
CA ASP A 307 -2.34 6.70 -21.48
C ASP A 307 -2.13 5.88 -20.19
N PHE A 308 -0.93 5.31 -20.02
CA PHE A 308 -0.50 4.58 -18.83
C PHE A 308 0.33 5.47 -17.90
N TYR A 309 1.44 6.05 -18.37
CA TYR A 309 2.33 6.85 -17.52
C TYR A 309 1.89 8.31 -17.46
N ILE A 310 1.53 8.76 -16.26
CA ILE A 310 1.04 10.13 -16.01
C ILE A 310 2.17 11.09 -15.70
N GLY A 311 3.24 10.61 -15.05
CA GLY A 311 4.40 11.42 -14.75
C GLY A 311 5.09 11.04 -13.45
N SER A 312 6.17 11.77 -13.18
CA SER A 312 6.89 11.78 -11.92
C SER A 312 6.60 13.08 -11.18
N PHE A 313 6.24 12.97 -9.91
CA PHE A 313 5.98 14.10 -9.03
C PHE A 313 7.01 14.18 -7.92
N SER A 314 7.20 15.39 -7.39
CA SER A 314 8.29 15.73 -6.49
C SER A 314 7.86 15.65 -5.03
N LEU A 315 8.64 14.94 -4.21
CA LEU A 315 8.52 14.98 -2.75
C LEU A 315 8.94 16.35 -2.21
N LEU A 316 9.95 17.00 -2.81
CA LEU A 316 10.33 18.37 -2.44
C LEU A 316 9.18 19.36 -2.65
N ARG A 317 8.47 19.28 -3.77
CA ARG A 317 7.27 20.11 -3.98
C ARG A 317 6.14 19.72 -3.03
N ALA A 318 6.01 18.43 -2.72
CA ALA A 318 5.06 17.97 -1.71
C ALA A 318 5.35 18.59 -0.32
N SER A 319 6.61 18.74 0.06
CA SER A 319 6.98 19.35 1.34
C SER A 319 6.52 20.81 1.40
N GLU A 320 6.64 21.58 0.32
CA GLU A 320 6.15 22.97 0.22
C GLU A 320 4.63 23.06 0.39
N TYR A 321 3.90 22.13 -0.21
CA TYR A 321 2.45 22.02 -0.02
C TYR A 321 2.11 21.73 1.45
N LEU A 322 2.76 20.74 2.05
CA LEU A 322 2.54 20.35 3.45
C LEU A 322 2.84 21.47 4.44
N LYS A 323 3.84 22.32 4.18
CA LYS A 323 4.15 23.50 5.03
C LYS A 323 3.00 24.48 5.17
N LYS A 324 2.12 24.55 4.17
CA LYS A 324 0.98 25.47 4.17
C LYS A 324 -0.12 25.02 5.15
N LYS A 325 -0.11 23.76 5.59
CA LYS A 325 -1.06 23.21 6.58
C LYS A 325 -0.61 23.52 8.01
N GLN A 326 -0.63 24.79 8.39
CA GLN A 326 -0.06 25.29 9.66
C GLN A 326 -0.67 24.65 10.93
N GLU A 327 -1.91 24.17 10.85
CA GLU A 327 -2.61 23.52 11.98
C GLU A 327 -2.45 21.99 11.99
N ASP A 328 -1.81 21.41 10.97
CA ASP A 328 -1.59 19.98 10.85
C ASP A 328 -0.16 19.61 11.24
N GLU A 329 0.00 19.26 12.51
CA GLU A 329 1.28 18.86 13.09
C GLU A 329 1.95 17.71 12.31
N LEU A 330 1.18 16.72 11.84
CA LEU A 330 1.74 15.59 11.12
C LEU A 330 2.21 16.00 9.71
N ALA A 331 1.50 16.92 9.04
CA ALA A 331 1.94 17.49 7.77
C ALA A 331 3.24 18.30 7.93
N LEU A 332 3.35 19.11 9.00
CA LEU A 332 4.57 19.87 9.30
C LEU A 332 5.75 18.96 9.64
N LEU A 333 5.51 17.88 10.40
CA LEU A 333 6.53 16.87 10.71
C LEU A 333 7.04 16.20 9.43
N LEU A 334 6.13 15.72 8.58
CA LEU A 334 6.47 15.09 7.31
C LEU A 334 7.23 16.04 6.39
N SER A 335 6.77 17.28 6.27
CA SER A 335 7.45 18.31 5.48
C SER A 335 8.90 18.47 5.93
N GLY A 336 9.12 18.62 7.24
CA GLY A 336 10.45 18.72 7.81
C GLY A 336 11.35 17.50 7.55
N ILE A 337 10.79 16.30 7.66
CA ILE A 337 11.51 15.06 7.36
C ILE A 337 11.95 15.02 5.89
N ILE A 338 11.05 15.36 4.95
CA ILE A 338 11.37 15.39 3.52
C ILE A 338 12.53 16.36 3.24
N GLU A 339 12.51 17.55 3.83
CA GLU A 339 13.56 18.56 3.63
C GLU A 339 14.92 18.14 4.19
N ASP A 340 14.93 17.48 5.33
CA ASP A 340 16.17 16.98 5.92
C ASP A 340 16.75 15.78 5.15
N MET A 341 15.88 14.97 4.55
CA MET A 341 16.29 13.81 3.76
C MET A 341 16.81 14.20 2.37
N PHE A 342 16.21 15.23 1.76
CA PHE A 342 16.51 15.68 0.40
C PHE A 342 16.88 17.16 0.43
N PRO A 343 18.13 17.51 0.78
CA PRO A 343 18.57 18.90 0.70
C PRO A 343 18.55 19.39 -0.76
N ILE A 344 18.09 20.64 -0.96
CA ILE A 344 18.01 21.34 -2.25
C ILE A 344 19.41 21.63 -2.80
#